data_AF-A0AA97LCD8-F1
#
_entry.id   AF-A0AA97LCD8-F1
#
_cell.length_a   1.000
_cell.length_b   1.000
_cell.length_c   1.000
_cell.angle_alpha   90.00
_cell.angle_beta   90.00
_cell.angle_gamma   90.00
#
_symmetry.space_group_name_H-M   'P 1'
#
loop_
_entity.id
_entity.type
_entity.pdbx_description
1 polymer ?
#
loop_
_entity_poly.entity_id
_entity_poly.type
_entity_poly.pdbx_seq_one_letter_code
_entity_poly.pdbx_strand_id
1 'polypeptide(L)'
;MAEPLPLSYVTAQEIRCLLHWLSGWAPVQRERFLHDLVDKAVPWKVLPLLEGLAGLSMAPGKPPSIFECQMRLWDQWFRGWSEAERNEFVRQLEEVEPDMASRFYQEVAKTAGQA
;
A
#
# COMPACT_ATOMS: atom_id res chain seq x y z
N MET A 1 -22.82 15.04 -14.22
CA MET A 1 -22.47 13.85 -13.41
C MET A 1 -21.39 13.14 -14.19
N ALA A 2 -20.13 13.22 -13.76
CA ALA A 2 -19.06 12.48 -14.42
C ALA A 2 -19.12 11.04 -13.91
N GLU A 3 -19.47 10.08 -14.77
CA GLU A 3 -19.22 8.68 -14.47
C GLU A 3 -17.72 8.52 -14.19
N PRO A 4 -17.34 7.91 -13.05
CA PRO A 4 -15.94 7.62 -12.81
C PRO A 4 -15.45 6.74 -13.95
N LEU A 5 -14.37 7.16 -14.62
CA LEU A 5 -13.78 6.39 -15.69
C LEU A 5 -13.54 4.97 -15.19
N PRO A 6 -13.96 3.94 -15.96
CA PRO A 6 -13.74 2.56 -15.54
C PRO A 6 -12.24 2.35 -15.35
N LEU A 7 -11.87 1.76 -14.21
CA LEU A 7 -10.49 1.38 -13.92
C LEU A 7 -9.93 0.61 -15.10
N SER A 8 -8.65 0.85 -15.41
CA SER A 8 -7.96 -0.03 -16.35
C SER A 8 -8.10 -1.48 -15.86
N TYR A 9 -8.39 -2.39 -16.80
CA TYR A 9 -8.48 -3.82 -16.51
C TYR A 9 -7.21 -4.33 -15.80
N VAL A 10 -6.05 -3.76 -16.13
CA VAL A 10 -4.77 -4.07 -15.50
C VAL A 10 -4.78 -3.67 -14.03
N THR A 11 -5.10 -2.42 -13.72
CA THR A 11 -5.18 -1.90 -12.34
C THR A 11 -6.17 -2.71 -11.49
N ALA A 12 -7.32 -3.08 -12.06
CA ALA A 12 -8.30 -3.90 -11.36
C ALA A 12 -7.74 -5.30 -11.01
N GLN A 13 -6.89 -5.90 -11.85
CA GLN A 13 -6.21 -7.14 -11.54
C GLN A 13 -5.12 -6.97 -10.49
N GLU A 14 -4.34 -5.88 -10.56
CA GLU A 14 -3.29 -5.56 -9.59
C GLU A 14 -3.89 -5.39 -8.18
N ILE A 15 -5.01 -4.66 -8.07
CA ILE A 15 -5.76 -4.50 -6.82
C ILE A 15 -6.24 -5.85 -6.27
N ARG A 16 -6.89 -6.68 -7.10
CA ARG A 16 -7.35 -8.01 -6.67
C ARG A 16 -6.20 -8.91 -6.22
N CYS A 17 -5.07 -8.83 -6.92
CA CYS A 17 -3.87 -9.60 -6.57
C CYS A 17 -3.35 -9.20 -5.20
N LEU A 18 -3.27 -7.89 -4.93
CA LEU A 18 -2.84 -7.36 -3.64
C LEU A 18 -3.78 -7.74 -2.50
N LEU A 19 -5.10 -7.63 -2.71
CA LEU A 19 -6.12 -8.06 -1.74
C LEU A 19 -6.02 -9.56 -1.46
N HIS A 20 -5.73 -10.37 -2.48
CA HIS A 20 -5.49 -11.80 -2.28
C HIS A 20 -4.23 -12.07 -1.44
N TRP A 21 -3.15 -11.31 -1.66
CA TRP A 21 -1.93 -11.44 -0.84
C TRP A 21 -2.16 -11.05 0.61
N LEU A 22 -2.92 -9.98 0.85
CA LEU A 22 -3.29 -9.53 2.20
C LEU A 22 -3.94 -10.66 3.02
N SER A 23 -4.85 -11.42 2.41
CA SER A 23 -5.47 -12.59 3.04
C SER A 23 -4.45 -13.66 3.48
N GLY A 24 -3.34 -13.80 2.75
CA GLY A 24 -2.27 -14.75 3.06
C GLY A 24 -1.16 -14.22 3.98
N TRP A 25 -1.17 -12.93 4.31
CA TRP A 25 -0.13 -12.31 5.14
C TRP A 25 -0.35 -12.54 6.63
N ALA A 26 0.75 -12.81 7.33
CA ALA A 26 0.79 -12.83 8.79
C ALA A 26 0.52 -11.42 9.36
N PRO A 27 0.04 -11.31 10.61
CA PRO A 27 -0.27 -10.01 11.21
C PRO A 27 0.89 -9.01 11.13
N VAL A 28 2.13 -9.44 11.38
CA VAL A 28 3.34 -8.59 11.29
C VAL A 28 3.59 -8.05 9.88
N GLN A 29 3.22 -8.80 8.83
CA GLN A 29 3.35 -8.39 7.44
C GLN A 29 2.28 -7.36 7.08
N ARG A 30 1.05 -7.55 7.57
CA ARG A 30 -0.05 -6.60 7.41
C ARG A 30 0.28 -5.25 8.08
N GLU A 31 0.81 -5.28 9.31
CA GLU A 31 1.27 -4.07 10.01
C GLU A 31 2.34 -3.31 9.20
N ARG A 32 3.34 -4.03 8.67
CA ARG A 32 4.37 -3.40 7.82
C ARG A 32 3.79 -2.75 6.57
N PHE A 33 2.89 -3.44 5.87
CA PHE A 33 2.22 -2.88 4.70
C PHE A 33 1.38 -1.64 5.05
N LEU A 34 0.69 -1.66 6.20
CA LEU A 34 -0.10 -0.50 6.65
C LEU A 34 0.79 0.73 6.85
N HIS A 35 1.94 0.57 7.50
CA HIS A 35 2.92 1.64 7.65
C HIS A 35 3.37 2.19 6.29
N ASP A 36 3.77 1.30 5.37
CA ASP A 36 4.21 1.70 4.03
C ASP A 36 3.09 2.41 3.24
N LEU A 37 1.82 2.01 3.43
CA LEU A 37 0.66 2.64 2.80
C LEU A 37 0.40 4.05 3.36
N VAL A 38 0.48 4.23 4.68
CA VAL A 38 0.33 5.54 5.33
C VAL A 38 1.44 6.49 4.87
N ASP A 39 2.68 6.03 4.83
CA ASP A 39 3.83 6.83 4.40
C ASP A 39 3.67 7.31 2.95
N LYS A 40 3.07 6.49 2.07
CA LYS A 40 2.79 6.86 0.67
C LYS A 40 1.53 7.73 0.50
N ALA A 41 0.56 7.59 1.39
CA ALA A 41 -0.68 8.37 1.37
C ALA A 41 -0.50 9.80 1.89
N VAL A 42 0.57 10.06 2.67
CA VAL A 42 0.85 11.37 3.24
C VAL A 42 1.94 12.11 2.43
N PRO A 43 1.59 13.10 1.60
CA PRO A 43 2.54 13.77 0.70
C PRO A 43 3.68 14.53 1.40
N TRP A 44 3.53 14.87 2.68
CA TRP A 44 4.51 15.71 3.43
C TRP A 44 5.59 14.92 4.18
N LYS A 45 5.47 13.58 4.30
CA LYS A 45 6.44 12.73 5.02
C LYS A 45 7.37 11.92 4.13
N VAL A 46 7.26 12.02 2.80
CA VAL A 46 8.20 11.39 1.88
C VAL A 46 9.51 12.20 1.89
N LEU A 47 10.28 12.08 2.97
CA LEU A 47 11.73 12.21 2.86
C LEU A 47 12.17 11.09 1.91
N PRO A 48 12.88 11.39 0.81
CA PRO A 48 13.45 10.39 -0.11
C PRO A 48 14.43 9.39 0.54
N LEU A 49 14.61 9.46 1.87
CA LEU A 49 15.56 8.69 2.66
C LEU A 49 15.00 7.32 3.08
N LEU A 50 13.67 7.14 3.23
CA LEU A 50 13.10 5.85 3.63
C LEU A 50 13.11 4.81 2.50
N GLU A 51 12.95 5.26 1.25
CA GLU A 51 13.03 4.41 0.06
C GLU A 51 14.43 3.80 -0.13
N GLY A 52 15.48 4.53 0.29
CA GLY A 52 16.86 4.02 0.30
C GLY A 52 17.13 3.00 1.41
N LEU A 53 16.53 3.16 2.59
CA LEU A 53 16.84 2.33 3.77
C LEU A 53 16.08 1.00 3.80
N ALA A 54 14.82 0.94 3.35
CA ALA A 54 14.06 -0.31 3.31
C ALA A 54 14.62 -1.34 2.30
N GLY A 55 15.27 -0.86 1.24
CA GLY A 55 15.98 -1.69 0.26
C GLY A 55 17.37 -2.18 0.70
N LEU A 56 17.93 -1.63 1.79
CA LEU A 56 19.31 -1.89 2.23
C LEU A 56 19.44 -2.96 3.32
N SER A 57 18.34 -3.41 3.94
CA SER A 57 18.40 -4.52 4.91
C SER A 57 18.27 -5.90 4.24
N MET A 58 18.99 -6.13 3.14
CA MET A 58 19.26 -7.50 2.67
C MET A 58 20.41 -8.05 3.51
N ALA A 59 20.11 -8.97 4.43
CA ALA A 59 21.15 -9.78 5.04
C ALA A 59 21.89 -10.53 3.90
N PRO A 60 23.22 -10.37 3.75
CA PRO A 60 23.93 -11.00 2.64
C PRO A 60 23.76 -12.52 2.70
N GLY A 61 23.22 -13.11 1.62
CA GLY A 61 23.11 -14.55 1.44
C GLY A 61 21.72 -15.17 1.61
N LYS A 62 20.66 -14.41 1.92
CA LYS A 62 19.28 -14.93 1.96
C LYS A 62 18.50 -14.49 0.70
N PRO A 63 17.89 -15.41 -0.07
CA PRO A 63 16.99 -15.03 -1.15
C PRO A 63 15.84 -14.20 -0.58
N PRO A 64 15.34 -13.18 -1.32
CA PRO A 64 14.23 -12.37 -0.84
C PRO A 64 13.02 -13.25 -0.57
N SER A 65 12.35 -13.00 0.53
CA SER A 65 11.08 -13.64 0.86
C SER A 65 10.04 -13.30 -0.20
N ILE A 66 9.05 -14.20 -0.37
CA ILE A 66 7.91 -13.94 -1.27
C ILE A 66 7.22 -12.61 -0.94
N PHE A 67 7.14 -12.28 0.34
CA PHE A 67 6.61 -11.01 0.82
C PHE A 67 7.40 -9.80 0.31
N GLU A 68 8.73 -9.84 0.32
CA GLU A 68 9.55 -8.74 -0.24
C GLU A 68 9.40 -8.61 -1.75
N CYS A 69 9.16 -9.71 -2.47
CA CYS A 69 8.80 -9.65 -3.88
C CYS A 69 7.41 -9.02 -4.09
N GLN A 70 6.42 -9.40 -3.28
CA GLN A 70 5.07 -8.82 -3.30
C GLN A 70 5.08 -7.32 -2.99
N MET A 71 5.82 -6.88 -1.97
CA MET A 71 5.94 -5.46 -1.59
C MET A 71 6.61 -4.63 -2.68
N ARG A 72 7.63 -5.16 -3.36
CA ARG A 72 8.26 -4.48 -4.50
C ARG A 72 7.31 -4.32 -5.68
N LEU A 73 6.51 -5.35 -5.95
CA LEU A 73 5.55 -5.30 -7.04
C LEU A 73 4.40 -4.33 -6.74
N TRP A 74 3.92 -4.33 -5.49
CA TRP A 74 2.98 -3.33 -5.01
C TRP A 74 3.53 -1.90 -5.12
N ASP A 75 4.77 -1.64 -4.72
CA ASP A 75 5.39 -0.31 -4.83
C ASP A 75 5.39 0.18 -6.28
N GLN A 76 5.74 -0.70 -7.22
CA GLN A 76 5.70 -0.40 -8.65
C GLN A 76 4.29 -0.05 -9.13
N TRP A 77 3.29 -0.86 -8.77
CA TRP A 77 1.89 -0.63 -9.12
C TRP A 77 1.38 0.68 -8.54
N PHE A 78 1.57 0.90 -7.24
CA PHE A 78 1.08 2.08 -6.53
C PHE A 78 1.66 3.39 -7.08
N ARG A 79 2.93 3.39 -7.50
CA ARG A 79 3.54 4.55 -8.20
C ARG A 79 2.91 4.81 -9.57
N GLY A 80 2.53 3.74 -10.29
CA GLY A 80 1.87 3.82 -11.59
C GLY A 80 0.39 4.21 -11.51
N TRP A 81 -0.27 3.95 -10.38
CA TRP A 81 -1.67 4.28 -10.17
C TRP A 81 -1.91 5.79 -10.06
N SER A 82 -2.96 6.24 -10.74
CA SER A 82 -3.56 7.56 -10.55
C SER A 82 -4.21 7.69 -9.17
N GLU A 83 -4.54 8.92 -8.77
CA GLU A 83 -5.24 9.18 -7.51
C GLU A 83 -6.60 8.45 -7.43
N ALA A 84 -7.35 8.41 -8.54
CA ALA A 84 -8.62 7.69 -8.60
C ALA A 84 -8.45 6.18 -8.36
N GLU A 85 -7.40 5.59 -8.92
CA GLU A 85 -7.09 4.17 -8.75
C GLU A 85 -6.61 3.84 -7.32
N ARG A 86 -5.83 4.74 -6.71
CA ARG A 86 -5.44 4.62 -5.30
C ARG A 86 -6.64 4.72 -4.37
N ASN A 87 -7.56 5.65 -4.64
CA ASN A 87 -8.80 5.80 -3.87
C ASN A 87 -9.68 4.55 -4.00
N GLU A 88 -9.77 3.97 -5.20
CA GLU A 88 -10.48 2.70 -5.39
C GLU A 88 -9.82 1.54 -4.64
N PHE A 89 -8.49 1.46 -4.63
CA PHE A 89 -7.78 0.47 -3.83
C PHE A 89 -8.17 0.57 -2.35
N VAL A 90 -8.16 1.79 -1.79
CA VAL A 90 -8.57 2.02 -0.40
C VAL A 90 -10.04 1.63 -0.18
N ARG A 91 -10.93 1.96 -1.13
CA ARG A 91 -12.35 1.56 -1.09
C ARG A 91 -12.52 0.04 -1.05
N GLN A 92 -11.79 -0.71 -1.87
CA GLN A 92 -11.85 -2.18 -1.83
C GLN A 92 -11.16 -2.75 -0.58
N LEU A 93 -10.13 -2.08 -0.05
CA LEU A 93 -9.50 -2.46 1.21
C LEU A 93 -10.49 -2.33 2.38
N GLU A 94 -11.34 -1.29 2.40
CA GLU A 94 -12.41 -1.14 3.39
C GLU A 94 -13.43 -2.28 3.34
N GLU A 95 -13.78 -2.74 2.13
CA GLU A 95 -14.74 -3.83 1.94
C GLU A 95 -14.20 -5.18 2.43
N VAL A 96 -12.92 -5.45 2.18
CA VAL A 96 -12.30 -6.76 2.46
C VAL A 96 -11.68 -6.82 3.86
N GLU A 97 -11.07 -5.74 4.31
CA GLU A 97 -10.32 -5.65 5.58
C GLU A 97 -10.67 -4.33 6.32
N PRO A 98 -11.90 -4.20 6.86
CA PRO A 98 -12.39 -2.96 7.47
C PRO A 98 -11.57 -2.53 8.70
N ASP A 99 -11.04 -3.48 9.47
CA ASP A 99 -10.18 -3.18 10.63
C ASP A 99 -8.87 -2.52 10.19
N MET A 100 -8.29 -2.98 9.08
CA MET A 100 -7.06 -2.42 8.54
C MET A 100 -7.30 -1.03 7.95
N ALA A 101 -8.40 -0.84 7.23
CA ALA A 101 -8.79 0.46 6.70
C ALA A 101 -9.07 1.47 7.83
N SER A 102 -9.74 1.06 8.91
CA SER A 102 -9.97 1.91 10.09
C SER A 102 -8.65 2.40 10.68
N ARG A 103 -7.65 1.51 10.84
CA ARG A 103 -6.32 1.88 11.31
C ARG A 103 -5.59 2.80 10.34
N PHE A 104 -5.69 2.56 9.03
CA PHE A 104 -5.13 3.44 8.01
C PHE A 104 -5.65 4.87 8.18
N TYR A 105 -6.98 5.05 8.29
CA TYR A 105 -7.56 6.37 8.51
C TYR A 105 -7.14 7.02 9.83
N GLN A 106 -7.03 6.22 10.91
CA GLN A 106 -6.55 6.73 12.19
C GLN A 106 -5.11 7.26 12.07
N GLU A 107 -4.22 6.53 11.42
CA GLU A 107 -2.81 6.95 11.24
C GLU A 107 -2.65 8.14 10.29
N VAL A 108 -3.44 8.19 9.21
CA VAL A 108 -3.49 9.35 8.31
C VAL A 108 -4.03 10.58 9.05
N ALA A 109 -5.12 10.45 9.81
CA ALA A 109 -5.70 11.54 10.58
C ALA A 109 -4.76 12.06 11.68
N LYS A 110 -4.05 11.17 12.39
CA LYS A 110 -2.99 11.55 13.34
C LYS A 110 -1.91 12.38 12.67
N THR A 111 -1.55 12.05 11.44
CA THR A 111 -0.51 12.79 10.70
C THR A 111 -1.02 14.13 10.17
N ALA A 112 -2.30 14.25 9.81
CA ALA A 112 -2.91 15.51 9.39
C ALA A 112 -3.08 16.53 10.54
N GLY A 113 -3.24 16.07 11.78
CA GLY A 113 -3.37 16.93 12.98
C GLY A 113 -2.06 17.50 13.53
N GLN A 114 -0.91 17.21 12.89
CA GLN A 114 0.43 17.72 13.28
C GLN A 114 0.95 18.84 12.37
N ALA A 115 0.11 19.37 11.47
CA ALA A 115 0.43 20.50 10.57
C ALA A 115 0.02 21.85 11.17
#